data_AF-A0A2V6NRN4-F1
#
_entry.id   AF-A0A2V6NRN4-F1
#
_cell.length_a   1.000
_cell.length_b   1.000
_cell.length_c   1.000
_cell.angle_alpha   90.00
_cell.angle_beta   90.00
_cell.angle_gamma   90.00
#
_symmetry.space_group_name_H-M   'P 1'
#
loop_
_entity.id
_entity.type
_entity.pdbx_description
1 polymer ?
#
loop_
_entity_poly.entity_id
_entity_poly.type
_entity_poly.pdbx_seq_one_letter_code
_entity_poly.pdbx_strand_id
1 'polypeptide(L)'
;MGRVRDVIIGRRGDSLTGRLLDTAFDIQSNLGKLRVTTDRIAWIHFRNPPQSPDDEIWLVNGDRLSGAIEQEAVDFQPEGGERRRIPLDRIHTLMIGQGVDLDAPSLS
;
A
#
# COMPACT_ATOMS: atom_id res chain seq x y z
N MET A 1 -21.27 1.82 11.49
CA MET A 1 -19.90 2.38 11.46
C MET A 1 -19.08 1.45 10.58
N GLY A 2 -18.85 1.83 9.31
CA GLY A 2 -18.13 0.96 8.38
C GLY A 2 -16.71 0.71 8.89
N ARG A 3 -16.27 -0.56 8.92
CA ARG A 3 -14.87 -0.86 9.25
C ARG A 3 -14.03 -0.36 8.09
N VAL A 4 -13.16 0.60 8.36
CA VAL A 4 -12.13 1.03 7.42
C VAL A 4 -11.19 -0.16 7.22
N ARG A 5 -10.97 -0.55 5.97
CA ARG A 5 -10.16 -1.72 5.58
C ARG A 5 -9.02 -1.27 4.70
N ASP A 6 -7.92 -1.99 4.76
CA ASP A 6 -6.80 -1.83 3.84
C ASP A 6 -6.94 -2.85 2.72
N VAL A 7 -6.44 -2.49 1.53
CA VAL A 7 -6.54 -3.33 0.33
C VAL A 7 -5.15 -3.47 -0.29
N ILE A 8 -4.74 -4.70 -0.54
CA ILE A 8 -3.60 -5.05 -1.38
C ILE A 8 -4.13 -5.42 -2.76
N ILE A 9 -3.60 -4.81 -3.80
CA ILE A 9 -3.78 -5.22 -5.20
C ILE A 9 -2.48 -5.90 -5.61
N GLY A 10 -2.54 -7.18 -5.92
CA GLY A 10 -1.43 -7.97 -6.42
C GLY A 10 -1.10 -7.64 -7.87
N ARG A 11 0.15 -7.89 -8.27
CA ARG A 11 0.59 -7.67 -9.67
C ARG A 11 -0.11 -8.58 -10.68
N ARG A 12 -0.80 -9.62 -10.23
CA ARG A 12 -1.59 -10.53 -11.08
C ARG A 12 -3.06 -10.11 -11.18
N GLY A 13 -3.44 -8.97 -10.61
CA GLY A 13 -4.80 -8.44 -10.61
C GLY A 13 -5.70 -9.01 -9.51
N ASP A 14 -5.18 -9.90 -8.66
CA ASP A 14 -5.85 -10.35 -7.45
C ASP A 14 -5.88 -9.24 -6.39
N SER A 15 -6.87 -9.26 -5.51
CA SER A 15 -6.96 -8.33 -4.39
C SER A 15 -7.14 -9.06 -3.06
N LEU A 16 -6.61 -8.46 -2.00
CA LEU A 16 -6.70 -8.96 -0.64
C LEU A 16 -7.11 -7.83 0.28
N THR A 17 -8.21 -8.02 0.99
CA THR A 17 -8.74 -7.05 1.95
C THR A 17 -8.42 -7.47 3.38
N GLY A 18 -8.12 -6.50 4.24
CA GLY A 18 -7.74 -6.78 5.62
C GLY A 18 -7.18 -5.55 6.34
N ARG A 19 -6.11 -5.77 7.09
CA ARG A 19 -5.42 -4.75 7.89
C ARG A 19 -3.92 -4.83 7.68
N LEU A 20 -3.31 -3.71 7.32
CA LEU A 20 -1.86 -3.53 7.35
C LEU A 20 -1.39 -3.41 8.81
N LEU A 21 -0.34 -4.15 9.16
CA LEU A 21 0.23 -4.15 10.50
C LEU A 21 1.48 -3.26 10.61
N ASP A 22 2.15 -2.98 9.49
CA ASP A 22 3.25 -2.02 9.42
C ASP A 22 2.79 -0.62 9.83
N THR A 23 3.54 0.00 10.74
CA THR A 23 3.23 1.34 11.27
C THR A 23 3.88 2.47 10.50
N ALA A 24 4.87 2.17 9.65
CA ALA A 24 5.59 3.15 8.85
C ALA A 24 6.32 2.49 7.67
N PHE A 25 6.61 3.29 6.65
CA PHE A 25 7.47 2.96 5.51
C PHE A 25 8.69 3.88 5.48
N ASP A 26 9.81 3.36 5.02
CA ASP A 26 11.04 4.11 4.82
C ASP A 26 11.26 4.22 3.31
N ILE A 27 11.37 5.46 2.80
CA ILE A 27 11.57 5.75 1.38
C ILE A 27 12.87 6.52 1.19
N GLN A 28 13.74 6.00 0.33
CA GLN A 28 14.95 6.67 -0.12
C GLN A 28 14.60 7.55 -1.33
N SER A 29 14.48 8.86 -1.09
CA SER A 29 14.16 9.86 -2.12
C SER A 29 15.39 10.68 -2.53
N ASN A 30 15.25 11.51 -3.57
CA ASN A 30 16.27 12.50 -3.94
C ASN A 30 16.52 13.58 -2.86
N LEU A 31 15.61 13.73 -1.90
CA LEU A 31 15.75 14.63 -0.76
C LEU A 31 16.44 13.96 0.45
N GLY A 32 16.76 12.66 0.32
CA GLY A 32 17.26 11.84 1.40
C GLY A 32 16.24 10.81 1.88
N LYS A 33 16.60 10.13 2.97
CA LYS A 33 15.77 9.11 3.60
C LYS A 33 14.64 9.73 4.41
N LEU A 34 13.42 9.31 4.14
CA LEU A 34 12.22 9.76 4.84
C LEU A 34 11.50 8.55 5.45
N ARG A 35 11.02 8.72 6.69
CA ARG A 35 10.13 7.76 7.35
C ARG A 35 8.72 8.31 7.39
N VAL A 36 7.76 7.58 6.84
CA VAL A 36 6.36 7.99 6.73
C VAL A 36 5.49 7.03 7.51
N THR A 37 4.72 7.54 8.47
CA THR A 37 3.81 6.71 9.26
C THR A 37 2.56 6.36 8.46
N THR A 38 2.05 5.14 8.67
CA THR A 38 0.93 4.56 7.91
C THR A 38 -0.35 5.41 7.96
N ASP A 39 -0.61 6.09 9.08
CA ASP A 39 -1.75 6.99 9.27
C ASP A 39 -1.73 8.23 8.36
N ARG A 40 -0.58 8.55 7.76
CA ARG A 40 -0.41 9.65 6.82
C ARG A 40 -0.49 9.22 5.36
N ILE A 41 -0.56 7.91 5.10
CA ILE A 41 -0.51 7.34 3.76
C ILE A 41 -1.93 7.03 3.29
N ALA A 42 -2.26 7.48 2.07
CA ALA A 42 -3.50 7.12 1.39
C ALA A 42 -3.33 5.84 0.57
N TRP A 43 -2.25 5.76 -0.22
CA TRP A 43 -1.85 4.54 -0.91
C TRP A 43 -0.36 4.55 -1.27
N ILE A 44 0.15 3.36 -1.57
CA ILE A 44 1.51 3.14 -2.06
C ILE A 44 1.43 2.41 -3.40
N HIS A 45 2.16 2.89 -4.39
CA HIS A 45 2.41 2.18 -5.64
C HIS A 45 3.82 1.63 -5.63
N PHE A 46 3.93 0.30 -5.61
CA PHE A 46 5.21 -0.38 -5.72
C PHE A 46 5.52 -0.58 -7.19
N ARG A 47 6.40 0.23 -7.74
CA ARG A 47 6.76 0.16 -9.15
C ARG A 47 7.87 -0.87 -9.32
N ASN A 48 7.70 -1.78 -10.29
CA ASN A 48 8.68 -2.83 -10.53
C ASN A 48 9.71 -2.33 -11.57
N PRO A 49 10.95 -1.99 -11.20
CA PRO A 49 11.99 -1.66 -12.18
C PRO A 49 12.19 -2.85 -13.14
N PRO A 50 12.51 -2.61 -14.43
CA PRO A 50 13.10 -1.38 -14.98
C PRO A 50 12.09 -0.39 -15.61
N GLN A 51 10.78 -0.67 -15.58
CA GLN A 51 9.80 0.07 -16.38
C GLN A 51 9.43 1.44 -15.79
N SER A 52 9.63 1.63 -14.48
CA SER A 52 9.51 2.91 -13.80
C SER A 52 10.46 2.91 -12.61
N PRO A 53 11.27 3.97 -12.41
CA PRO A 53 12.42 3.89 -11.50
C PRO A 53 12.02 3.90 -10.02
N ASP A 54 10.95 4.62 -9.68
CA ASP A 54 10.64 4.96 -8.29
C ASP A 54 9.25 4.46 -7.88
N ASP A 55 9.17 3.92 -6.66
CA ASP A 55 7.92 3.73 -5.95
C ASP A 55 7.29 5.09 -5.61
N GLU A 56 5.99 5.08 -5.32
CA GLU A 56 5.26 6.30 -4.95
C GLU A 56 4.46 6.09 -3.68
N ILE A 57 4.63 6.98 -2.71
CA ILE A 57 3.77 7.09 -1.53
C ILE A 57 2.91 8.34 -1.70
N TRP A 58 1.59 8.14 -1.75
CA TRP A 58 0.61 9.21 -1.77
C TRP A 58 0.08 9.44 -0.37
N LEU A 59 0.21 10.67 0.11
CA LEU A 59 -0.19 11.07 1.46
C LEU A 59 -1.66 11.51 1.49
N VAL A 60 -2.28 11.40 2.66
CA VAL A 60 -3.67 11.82 2.88
C VAL A 60 -3.91 13.32 2.63
N ASN A 61 -2.86 14.14 2.68
CA ASN A 61 -2.92 15.58 2.37
C ASN A 61 -2.78 15.89 0.87
N GLY A 62 -2.63 14.86 0.01
CA GLY A 62 -2.46 15.01 -1.44
C GLY A 62 -1.01 15.10 -1.91
N ASP A 63 -0.04 15.19 -1.01
CA ASP A 63 1.38 15.19 -1.39
C ASP A 63 1.81 13.82 -1.92
N ARG A 64 2.80 13.83 -2.81
CA ARG A 64 3.41 12.61 -3.36
C ARG A 64 4.91 12.57 -3.05
N LEU A 65 5.36 11.46 -2.48
CA LEU A 65 6.76 11.12 -2.32
C LEU A 65 7.14 10.07 -3.36
N SER A 66 8.30 10.25 -3.98
CA SER A 66 8.87 9.30 -4.96
C SER A 66 10.27 8.91 -4.55
N GLY A 67 10.59 7.62 -4.68
CA GLY A 67 11.88 7.04 -4.33
C GLY A 67 11.82 5.52 -4.22
N ALA A 68 12.86 4.91 -3.68
CA ALA A 68 12.90 3.46 -3.43
C ALA A 68 12.38 3.16 -2.01
N ILE A 69 11.35 2.33 -1.89
CA ILE A 69 10.89 1.84 -0.59
C ILE A 69 11.86 0.76 -0.10
N GLU A 70 12.34 0.90 1.13
CA GLU A 70 13.38 0.01 1.67
C GLU A 70 12.85 -1.32 2.21
N GLN A 71 11.56 -1.40 2.52
CA GLN A 71 10.95 -2.66 2.97
C GLN A 71 10.98 -3.71 1.86
N GLU A 72 11.20 -4.98 2.20
CA GLU A 72 11.10 -6.09 1.23
C GLU A 72 9.69 -6.72 1.19
N ALA A 73 8.92 -6.52 2.27
CA ALA A 73 7.60 -7.11 2.46
C ALA A 73 6.80 -6.30 3.49
N VAL A 74 5.48 -6.50 3.49
CA VAL A 74 4.56 -5.98 4.51
C VAL A 74 3.98 -7.12 5.35
N ASP A 75 3.69 -6.84 6.60
CA ASP A 75 2.88 -7.66 7.49
C ASP A 75 1.40 -7.29 7.33
N PHE A 76 0.60 -8.24 6.87
CA PHE A 76 -0.81 -8.03 6.59
C PHE A 76 -1.67 -9.09 7.28
N GLN A 77 -2.78 -8.67 7.88
CA GLN A 77 -3.80 -9.57 8.39
C GLN A 77 -5.04 -9.51 7.48
N PRO A 78 -5.26 -10.54 6.65
CA PRO A 78 -6.46 -10.67 5.83
C PRO A 78 -7.72 -10.77 6.68
N GLU A 79 -8.85 -10.40 6.10
CA GLU A 79 -10.14 -10.62 6.75
C GLU A 79 -10.40 -12.13 7.00
N GLY A 80 -10.73 -12.47 8.26
CA GLY A 80 -10.95 -13.85 8.68
C GLY A 80 -9.71 -14.75 8.64
N GLY A 81 -8.53 -14.20 8.35
CA GLY A 81 -7.29 -14.95 8.17
C GLY A 81 -6.22 -14.63 9.22
N GLU A 82 -5.18 -15.45 9.22
CA GLU A 82 -3.98 -15.23 10.03
C GLU A 82 -3.05 -14.19 9.39
N ARG A 83 -2.25 -13.54 10.24
CA ARG A 83 -1.16 -12.65 9.81
C ARG A 83 -0.25 -13.37 8.83
N ARG A 84 0.10 -12.69 7.74
CA ARG A 84 1.06 -13.18 6.75
C ARG A 84 1.99 -12.05 6.31
N ARG A 85 3.23 -12.41 5.98
CA ARG A 85 4.22 -11.50 5.39
C ARG A 85 4.12 -11.59 3.87
N ILE A 86 3.83 -10.47 3.20
CA ILE A 86 3.59 -10.39 1.76
C ILE A 86 4.74 -9.60 1.11
N PRO A 87 5.56 -10.24 0.26
CA PRO A 87 6.63 -9.57 -0.49
C PRO A 87 6.13 -8.41 -1.35
N LEU A 88 6.86 -7.28 -1.37
CA LEU A 88 6.48 -6.11 -2.17
C LEU A 88 6.54 -6.36 -3.68
N ASP A 89 7.41 -7.27 -4.13
CA ASP A 89 7.51 -7.67 -5.53
C ASP A 89 6.21 -8.33 -6.05
N ARG A 90 5.34 -8.83 -5.16
CA ARG A 90 4.01 -9.36 -5.49
C ARG A 90 2.91 -8.32 -5.46
N ILE A 91 3.15 -7.16 -4.83
CA ILE A 91 2.15 -6.11 -4.64
C ILE A 91 2.31 -5.06 -5.75
N HIS A 92 1.20 -4.68 -6.37
CA HIS A 92 1.15 -3.52 -7.24
C HIS A 92 0.81 -2.26 -6.45
N THR A 93 -0.29 -2.32 -5.68
CA THR A 93 -0.80 -1.19 -4.89
C THR A 93 -1.17 -1.65 -3.50
N LEU A 94 -0.88 -0.82 -2.49
CA LEU A 94 -1.40 -0.93 -1.14
C LEU A 94 -2.23 0.31 -0.83
N MET A 95 -3.54 0.15 -0.64
CA MET A 95 -4.48 1.20 -0.29
C MET A 95 -4.74 1.14 1.20
N ILE A 96 -4.56 2.27 1.89
CA ILE A 96 -4.58 2.35 3.34
C ILE A 96 -5.73 3.25 3.76
N GLY A 97 -6.56 2.76 4.66
CA GLY A 97 -7.69 3.55 5.15
C GLY A 97 -8.77 3.80 4.10
N GLN A 98 -8.66 3.23 2.89
CA GLN A 98 -9.65 3.35 1.85
C GLN A 98 -10.77 2.37 2.17
N GLY A 99 -11.87 2.86 2.72
CA GLY A 99 -13.13 2.12 2.80
C GLY A 99 -13.66 1.85 1.39
N VAL A 100 -12.95 1.05 0.60
CA VAL A 100 -13.45 0.53 -0.67
C VAL A 100 -14.51 -0.49 -0.30
N ASP A 101 -15.76 -0.06 -0.44
CA ASP A 101 -16.88 -0.98 -0.48
C ASP A 101 -16.75 -1.75 -1.80
N LEU A 102 -16.16 -2.94 -1.76
CA LEU A 102 -16.04 -3.82 -2.93
C LEU A 102 -17.42 -4.37 -3.36
N ASP A 103 -18.47 -4.13 -2.55
CA ASP A 103 -19.87 -4.38 -2.90
C ASP A 103 -20.55 -3.16 -3.55
N ALA A 104 -19.82 -2.06 -3.77
CA ALA A 104 -20.35 -0.91 -4.50
C ALA A 104 -20.70 -1.34 -5.95
N PRO A 105 -21.92 -1.05 -6.43
CA PRO A 105 -22.32 -1.45 -7.77
C PRO A 105 -21.37 -0.84 -8.80
N SER A 106 -20.91 -1.66 -9.75
CA SER A 106 -20.17 -1.21 -10.92
C SER A 106 -20.97 -0.09 -11.59
N LEU A 107 -20.32 1.03 -11.92
CA LEU A 107 -20.90 2.03 -12.80
C LEU A 107 -21.14 1.35 -14.15
N SER A 108 -22.42 1.10 -14.43
CA SER A 108 -22.96 0.57 -15.69
C SER A 108 -22.72 1.52 -16.85
#